data_AF-A0A4V6WK99-F1
#
_entry.id   AF-A0A4V6WK99-F1
#
_cell.length_a   1.000
_cell.length_b   1.000
_cell.length_c   1.000
_cell.angle_alpha   90.00
_cell.angle_beta   90.00
_cell.angle_gamma   90.00
#
_symmetry.space_group_name_H-M   'P 1'
#
loop_
_entity.id
_entity.type
_entity.pdbx_description
1 polymer ?
#
loop_
_entity_poly.entity_id
_entity_poly.type
_entity_poly.pdbx_seq_one_letter_code
_entity_poly.pdbx_strand_id
1 'polypeptide(L)'
;MAKLTFDNLSEDVKALIVDRILRPTDLKNVCLVNKQLHALAIKPLYRHVALDLGSAKDTRLSAFLSPHNAGLKHIRQLRLHLAKVRDSCNQKQHAGFATRLVLDFLPGDVLEEFRWDTSE
;
A
#
# COMPACT_ATOMS: atom_id res chain seq x y z
N MET A 1 36.45 20.35 3.31
CA MET A 1 35.02 20.31 3.70
C MET A 1 34.52 18.90 3.50
N ALA A 2 33.91 18.28 4.52
CA ALA A 2 33.35 16.93 4.37
C ALA A 2 32.23 16.96 3.32
N LYS A 3 32.23 15.99 2.40
CA LYS A 3 31.20 15.88 1.36
C LYS A 3 29.87 15.58 2.06
N LEU A 4 28.89 16.46 1.92
CA LEU A 4 27.54 16.22 2.44
C LEU A 4 26.94 15.07 1.65
N THR A 5 26.90 13.89 2.26
CA THR A 5 26.22 12.71 1.74
C THR A 5 24.83 12.61 2.37
N PHE A 6 23.91 11.96 1.65
CA PHE A 6 22.55 11.73 2.15
C PHE A 6 22.56 11.00 3.50
N ASP A 7 23.51 10.10 3.73
CA ASP A 7 23.63 9.34 4.98
C ASP A 7 23.89 10.22 6.20
N ASN A 8 24.54 11.36 6.03
CA ASN A 8 24.87 12.30 7.10
C ASN A 8 23.70 13.21 7.50
N LEU A 9 22.57 13.14 6.78
CA LEU A 9 21.36 13.88 7.14
C LEU A 9 20.68 13.25 8.36
N SER A 10 20.06 14.07 9.19
CA SER A 10 19.22 13.60 10.29
C SER A 10 18.02 12.80 9.75
N GLU A 11 17.50 11.89 10.57
CA GLU A 11 16.37 11.05 10.19
C GLU A 11 15.13 11.88 9.82
N ASP A 12 14.88 12.99 10.53
CA ASP A 12 13.76 13.88 10.25
C ASP A 12 13.84 14.50 8.84
N VAL A 13 15.03 14.93 8.43
CA VAL A 13 15.24 15.50 7.10
C VAL A 13 15.10 14.41 6.02
N LYS A 14 15.63 13.21 6.27
CA LYS A 14 15.43 12.07 5.37
C LYS A 14 13.95 11.71 5.24
N ALA A 15 13.20 11.71 6.35
CA ALA A 15 11.77 11.45 6.36
C ALA A 15 11.01 12.49 5.51
N LEU A 16 11.32 13.78 5.66
CA LEU A 16 10.75 14.85 4.84
C LEU A 16 11.06 14.67 3.34
N ILE A 17 12.25 14.20 2.98
CA ILE A 17 12.60 13.92 1.58
C ILE A 17 11.79 12.73 1.04
N VAL A 18 11.72 11.64 1.80
CA VAL A 18 10.99 10.42 1.41
C VAL A 18 9.49 10.69 1.25
N ASP A 19 8.89 11.52 2.11
CA ASP A 19 7.47 11.89 2.04
C ASP A 19 7.12 12.69 0.76
N ARG A 20 8.11 13.28 0.09
CA ARG A 20 7.93 13.97 -1.20
C ARG A 20 7.98 13.03 -2.42
N ILE A 21 8.28 11.75 -2.23
CA ILE A 21 8.30 10.77 -3.33
C ILE A 21 6.87 10.31 -3.61
N LEU A 22 6.32 10.73 -4.75
CA LEU A 22 4.91 10.51 -5.09
C LEU A 22 4.64 9.14 -5.71
N ARG A 23 5.62 8.56 -6.42
CA ARG A 23 5.42 7.32 -7.17
C ARG A 23 5.64 6.10 -6.26
N PRO A 24 4.66 5.19 -6.13
CA PRO A 24 4.82 3.97 -5.33
C PRO A 24 5.98 3.08 -5.77
N THR A 25 6.31 3.07 -7.07
CA THR A 25 7.46 2.33 -7.60
C THR A 25 8.79 2.83 -7.04
N ASP A 26 8.92 4.15 -6.89
CA ASP A 26 10.14 4.79 -6.41
C ASP A 26 10.27 4.58 -4.90
N LEU A 27 9.16 4.73 -4.15
CA LEU A 27 9.09 4.38 -2.73
C LEU A 27 9.46 2.91 -2.48
N LYS A 28 8.99 1.99 -3.32
CA LYS A 28 9.38 0.57 -3.24
C LYS A 28 10.89 0.40 -3.41
N ASN A 29 11.51 1.10 -4.36
CA ASN A 29 12.96 1.05 -4.54
C ASN A 29 13.71 1.62 -3.33
N VAL A 30 13.20 2.71 -2.73
CA VAL A 30 13.77 3.29 -1.50
C VAL A 30 13.71 2.29 -0.34
N CYS A 31 12.62 1.53 -0.21
CA CYS A 31 12.51 0.48 0.80
C CYS A 31 13.57 -0.62 0.68
N LEU A 32 14.15 -0.80 -0.51
CA LEU A 32 15.17 -1.83 -0.77
C LEU A 32 16.60 -1.36 -0.52
N VAL A 33 16.83 -0.07 -0.26
CA VAL A 33 18.18 0.48 -0.09
C VAL A 33 18.79 0.06 1.25
N ASN A 34 18.11 0.32 2.37
CA ASN A 34 18.56 -0.07 3.71
C ASN A 34 17.39 -0.10 4.71
N LYS A 35 17.63 -0.62 5.93
CA LYS A 35 16.61 -0.77 6.98
C LYS A 35 16.01 0.56 7.46
N GLN A 36 16.80 1.63 7.51
CA GLN A 36 16.34 2.96 7.95
C GLN A 36 15.36 3.52 6.90
N LEU A 37 15.76 3.52 5.63
CA LEU A 37 14.93 3.97 4.52
C LEU A 37 13.69 3.10 4.33
N HIS A 38 13.78 1.80 4.58
CA HIS A 38 12.61 0.92 4.65
C HIS A 38 11.58 1.41 5.69
N ALA A 39 12.02 1.71 6.92
CA ALA A 39 11.13 2.18 7.97
C ALA A 39 10.52 3.57 7.67
N LEU A 40 11.25 4.44 6.98
CA LEU A 40 10.78 5.76 6.57
C LEU A 40 9.81 5.70 5.39
N ALA A 41 10.12 4.90 4.36
CA ALA A 41 9.35 4.84 3.11
C ALA A 41 8.12 3.95 3.17
N ILE A 42 8.07 2.96 4.07
CA ILE A 42 6.91 2.08 4.19
C ILE A 42 5.64 2.85 4.59
N LYS A 43 5.77 3.91 5.40
CA LYS A 43 4.65 4.75 5.84
C LYS A 43 3.96 5.45 4.65
N PRO A 44 4.63 6.30 3.86
CA PRO A 44 3.99 6.94 2.71
C PRO A 44 3.60 5.93 1.62
N LEU A 45 4.34 4.83 1.46
CA LEU A 45 4.03 3.79 0.47
C LEU A 45 2.66 3.12 0.73
N TYR A 46 2.34 2.87 2.00
CA TYR A 46 1.10 2.21 2.40
C TYR A 46 0.00 3.17 2.83
N ARG A 47 0.27 4.48 2.95
CA ARG A 47 -0.73 5.46 3.43
C ARG A 47 -1.99 5.48 2.57
N HIS A 48 -1.82 5.38 1.25
CA HIS A 48 -2.89 5.40 0.25
C HIS A 48 -2.83 4.12 -0.58
N VAL A 49 -3.78 3.22 -0.37
CA VAL A 49 -3.85 1.94 -1.08
C VAL A 49 -5.08 1.91 -1.98
N ALA A 50 -4.86 1.60 -3.26
CA ALA A 50 -5.91 1.31 -4.22
C ALA A 50 -5.75 -0.13 -4.71
N LEU A 51 -6.82 -0.93 -4.62
CA LEU A 51 -6.83 -2.32 -5.04
C LEU A 51 -7.95 -2.57 -6.05
N ASP A 52 -7.58 -3.21 -7.16
CA ASP A 52 -8.54 -3.74 -8.13
C ASP A 52 -8.86 -5.20 -7.75
N LEU A 53 -10.11 -5.48 -7.41
CA LEU A 53 -10.59 -6.78 -6.96
C LEU A 53 -11.42 -7.49 -8.03
N GLY A 54 -11.47 -8.82 -7.97
CA GLY A 54 -12.23 -9.64 -8.93
C GLY A 54 -11.45 -9.93 -10.21
N SER A 55 -10.12 -10.04 -10.12
CA SER A 55 -9.26 -10.46 -11.24
C SER A 55 -8.38 -11.66 -10.87
N ALA A 56 -7.74 -12.28 -11.85
CA ALA A 56 -6.74 -13.32 -11.59
C ALA A 56 -5.54 -12.83 -10.74
N LYS A 57 -5.35 -11.50 -10.61
CA LYS A 57 -4.30 -10.89 -9.78
C LYS A 57 -4.63 -10.90 -8.28
N ASP A 58 -5.86 -11.26 -7.92
CA ASP A 58 -6.30 -11.40 -6.52
C ASP A 58 -5.47 -12.45 -5.77
N THR A 59 -4.82 -13.37 -6.48
CA THR A 59 -3.82 -14.29 -5.92
C THR A 59 -2.67 -13.57 -5.18
N ARG A 60 -2.39 -12.30 -5.52
CA ARG A 60 -1.38 -11.47 -4.84
C ARG A 60 -1.91 -10.76 -3.60
N LEU A 61 -3.23 -10.69 -3.41
CA LEU A 61 -3.83 -10.10 -2.22
C LEU A 61 -3.47 -10.89 -0.97
N SER A 62 -3.36 -12.21 -1.05
CA SER A 62 -2.96 -13.05 0.09
C SER A 62 -1.58 -12.68 0.63
N ALA A 63 -0.62 -12.40 -0.25
CA ALA A 63 0.71 -11.92 0.14
C ALA A 63 0.67 -10.49 0.71
N PHE A 64 -0.18 -9.63 0.16
CA PHE A 64 -0.39 -8.27 0.65
C PHE A 64 -1.00 -8.26 2.06
N LEU A 65 -2.02 -9.09 2.29
CA LEU A 65 -2.73 -9.23 3.57
C LEU A 65 -2.00 -10.13 4.58
N SER A 66 -0.77 -10.55 4.29
CA SER A 66 0.01 -11.33 5.23
C SER A 66 0.27 -10.53 6.51
N PRO A 67 0.12 -11.13 7.71
CA PRO A 67 0.42 -10.46 8.97
C PRO A 67 1.90 -10.06 9.10
N HIS A 68 2.78 -10.63 8.27
CA HIS A 68 4.19 -10.23 8.19
C HIS A 68 4.40 -8.92 7.41
N ASN A 69 3.38 -8.40 6.74
CA ASN A 69 3.44 -7.14 6.02
C ASN A 69 3.33 -5.97 7.00
N ALA A 70 4.50 -5.45 7.40
CA ALA A 70 4.61 -4.30 8.31
C ALA A 70 3.96 -3.01 7.77
N GLY A 71 3.59 -2.96 6.49
CA GLY A 71 2.92 -1.81 5.88
C GLY A 71 1.43 -1.72 6.18
N LEU A 72 0.76 -2.83 6.52
CA LEU A 72 -0.69 -2.86 6.72
C LEU A 72 -1.16 -1.89 7.83
N LYS A 73 -0.39 -1.77 8.91
CA LYS A 73 -0.65 -0.84 10.03
C LYS A 73 -0.55 0.65 9.65
N HIS A 74 -0.04 0.96 8.46
CA HIS A 74 0.14 2.33 7.98
C HIS A 74 -0.93 2.76 6.97
N ILE A 75 -1.87 1.87 6.63
CA ILE A 75 -2.96 2.17 5.72
C ILE A 75 -3.92 3.14 6.40
N ARG A 76 -4.11 4.31 5.78
CA ARG A 76 -5.06 5.32 6.22
C ARG A 76 -6.19 5.54 5.24
N GLN A 77 -5.91 5.41 3.95
CA GLN A 77 -6.90 5.52 2.90
C GLN A 77 -6.92 4.25 2.08
N LEU A 78 -8.06 3.57 2.06
CA LEU A 78 -8.27 2.38 1.25
C LEU A 78 -9.34 2.65 0.19
N ARG A 79 -8.99 2.38 -1.06
CA ARG A 79 -9.91 2.43 -2.20
C ARG A 79 -9.94 1.07 -2.87
N LEU A 80 -11.13 0.52 -3.00
CA LEU A 80 -11.36 -0.77 -3.62
C LEU A 80 -12.19 -0.55 -4.89
N HIS A 81 -11.72 -1.11 -5.99
CA HIS A 81 -12.33 -0.99 -7.30
C HIS A 81 -12.65 -2.39 -7.84
N LEU A 82 -13.72 -2.50 -8.62
CA LEU A 82 -13.94 -3.71 -9.41
C LEU A 82 -12.99 -3.72 -10.62
N ALA A 83 -12.20 -4.78 -10.77
CA ALA A 83 -11.26 -4.91 -11.87
C ALA A 83 -11.99 -4.91 -13.23
N LYS A 84 -11.47 -4.22 -14.23
CA LYS A 84 -12.02 -4.27 -15.59
C LYS A 84 -11.53 -5.52 -16.32
N VAL A 85 -12.27 -6.62 -16.20
CA VAL A 85 -11.93 -7.93 -16.81
C VAL A 85 -12.93 -8.26 -17.92
N ARG A 86 -12.45 -8.87 -19.02
CA ARG A 86 -13.29 -9.22 -20.19
C ARG A 86 -14.29 -10.35 -19.90
N ASP A 87 -13.97 -11.22 -18.96
CA ASP A 87 -14.82 -12.34 -18.54
C ASP A 87 -15.20 -12.10 -17.06
N SER A 88 -16.46 -11.73 -16.84
CA SER A 88 -16.97 -11.28 -15.54
C SER A 88 -17.64 -12.41 -14.76
N CYS A 89 -17.52 -13.67 -15.20
CA CYS A 89 -18.12 -14.80 -14.52
C CYS A 89 -17.59 -14.88 -13.07
N ASN A 90 -18.50 -14.83 -12.09
CA ASN A 90 -18.22 -14.81 -10.64
C ASN A 90 -17.35 -13.65 -10.12
N GLN A 91 -17.07 -12.63 -10.94
CA GLN A 91 -16.21 -11.51 -10.56
C GLN A 91 -16.73 -10.77 -9.32
N LYS A 92 -18.02 -10.45 -9.26
CA LYS A 92 -18.64 -9.75 -8.13
C LYS A 92 -18.54 -10.58 -6.83
N GLN A 93 -18.66 -11.91 -6.92
CA GLN A 93 -18.50 -12.80 -5.77
C GLN A 93 -17.05 -12.85 -5.28
N HIS A 94 -16.08 -12.99 -6.20
CA HIS A 94 -14.66 -12.95 -5.85
C HIS A 94 -14.25 -11.60 -5.25
N ALA A 95 -14.71 -10.50 -5.82
CA ALA A 95 -14.48 -9.17 -5.28
C ALA A 95 -15.09 -9.01 -3.88
N GLY A 96 -16.32 -9.48 -3.66
CA GLY A 96 -16.96 -9.46 -2.34
C GLY A 96 -16.19 -10.28 -1.30
N PHE A 97 -15.69 -11.47 -1.67
CA PHE A 97 -14.85 -12.28 -0.79
C PHE A 97 -13.52 -11.59 -0.47
N ALA A 98 -12.82 -11.08 -1.48
CA ALA A 98 -11.57 -10.35 -1.31
C ALA A 98 -11.74 -9.10 -0.44
N THR A 99 -12.85 -8.39 -0.58
CA THR A 99 -13.19 -7.22 0.25
C THR A 99 -13.27 -7.58 1.71
N ARG A 100 -13.96 -8.68 2.01
CA ARG A 100 -14.11 -9.15 3.38
C ARG A 100 -12.77 -9.52 3.99
N LEU A 101 -11.93 -10.23 3.23
CA LEU A 101 -10.55 -10.50 3.63
C LEU A 101 -9.77 -9.20 3.88
N VAL A 102 -9.84 -8.20 3.00
CA VAL A 102 -9.12 -6.94 3.21
C VAL A 102 -9.58 -6.25 4.51
N LEU A 103 -10.88 -6.20 4.77
CA LEU A 103 -11.44 -5.57 5.96
C LEU A 103 -11.05 -6.30 7.26
N ASP A 104 -10.99 -7.64 7.24
CA ASP A 104 -10.62 -8.44 8.41
C ASP A 104 -9.14 -8.25 8.82
N PHE A 105 -8.28 -7.85 7.88
CA PHE A 105 -6.83 -7.67 8.11
C PHE A 105 -6.39 -6.21 8.24
N LEU A 106 -7.31 -5.24 8.08
CA LEU A 106 -6.99 -3.82 8.23
C LEU A 106 -6.95 -3.40 9.71
N PRO A 107 -6.06 -2.46 10.07
CA PRO A 107 -6.07 -1.82 11.39
C PRO A 107 -7.30 -0.89 11.49
N GLY A 108 -8.32 -1.30 12.27
CA GLY A 108 -9.59 -0.57 12.36
C GLY A 108 -9.49 0.82 13.01
N ASP A 109 -8.38 1.15 13.67
CA ASP A 109 -8.19 2.35 14.49
C ASP A 109 -7.53 3.53 13.74
N VAL A 110 -6.91 3.29 12.59
CA VAL A 110 -6.12 4.30 11.85
C VAL A 110 -6.67 4.63 10.47
N LEU A 111 -7.78 4.01 10.06
CA LEU A 111 -8.39 4.23 8.75
C LEU A 111 -9.14 5.57 8.74
N GLU A 112 -8.64 6.52 7.94
CA GLU A 112 -9.22 7.84 7.73
C GLU A 112 -10.27 7.85 6.61
N GLU A 113 -10.08 7.04 5.57
CA GLU A 113 -10.96 6.98 4.40
C GLU A 113 -11.11 5.55 3.88
N PHE A 114 -12.35 5.12 3.64
CA PHE A 114 -12.68 3.90 2.92
C PHE A 114 -13.59 4.23 1.75
N ARG A 115 -13.24 3.78 0.54
CA ARG A 115 -14.11 3.85 -0.64
C ARG A 115 -14.22 2.49 -1.29
N TRP A 116 -15.46 2.13 -1.59
CA TRP A 116 -15.82 0.94 -2.37
C TRP A 116 -16.53 1.42 -3.62
N ASP A 117 -15.82 1.38 -4.76
CA ASP A 117 -16.36 1.83 -6.04
C ASP A 117 -16.76 0.62 -6.90
N THR A 118 -18.06 0.36 -6.92
CA THR A 118 -18.69 -0.68 -7.76
C THR A 118 -19.25 -0.12 -9.06
N SER A 119 -18.90 1.10 -9.45
CA SER A 119 -19.49 1.72 -10.63
C SER A 119 -19.25 0.86 -11.88
N GLU A 120 -20.35 0.34 -12.44
CA GLU A 120 -20.45 -0.28 -13.76
C GLU A 120 -20.15 0.73 -14.88
#